data_AF-A0A7S2X5P2-F1
#
_entry.id   AF-A0A7S2X5P2-F1
#
_cell.length_a   1.000
_cell.length_b   1.000
_cell.length_c   1.000
_cell.angle_alpha   90.00
_cell.angle_beta   90.00
_cell.angle_gamma   90.00
#
_symmetry.space_group_name_H-M   'P 1'
#
loop_
_entity.id
_entity.type
_entity.pdbx_description
1 polymer ?
#
loop_
_entity_poly.entity_id
_entity_poly.type
_entity_poly.pdbx_seq_one_letter_code
_entity_poly.pdbx_strand_id
1 'polypeptide(L)'
;MPYEKMKVRLLNGSHSALSYLSYLAGHRDVDHALANKDVHDFVKMYLSEVAQTVPAVPGIDLEWYQAKLLKRFSNPNIKDQIQRLPAGGAS
;
A
#
# COMPACT_ATOMS: atom_id res chain seq x y z
N MET A 1 9.49 -4.03 -18.02
CA MET A 1 10.01 -2.65 -17.90
C MET A 1 10.19 -2.27 -16.42
N PRO A 2 11.15 -1.42 -16.04
CA PRO A 2 11.37 -0.98 -14.65
C PRO A 2 10.10 -0.45 -13.96
N TYR A 3 9.26 0.26 -14.71
CA TYR A 3 7.97 0.80 -14.24
C TYR A 3 6.98 -0.28 -13.78
N GLU A 4 6.88 -1.41 -14.48
CA GLU A 4 6.00 -2.53 -14.10
C GLU A 4 6.48 -3.19 -12.81
N LYS A 5 7.80 -3.36 -12.63
CA LYS A 5 8.37 -3.89 -11.38
C LYS A 5 8.11 -2.97 -10.19
N MET A 6 8.23 -1.65 -10.39
CA MET A 6 7.88 -0.64 -9.39
C MET A 6 6.40 -0.73 -9.00
N LYS A 7 5.50 -0.74 -10.00
CA LYS A 7 4.05 -0.81 -9.77
C LYS A 7 3.66 -2.10 -9.04
N VAL A 8 4.14 -3.25 -9.49
CA VAL A 8 3.84 -4.55 -8.85
C VAL A 8 4.37 -4.60 -7.42
N ARG A 9 5.61 -4.19 -7.16
CA ARG A 9 6.19 -4.27 -5.81
C ARG A 9 5.54 -3.30 -4.83
N LEU A 10 5.40 -2.03 -5.20
CA LEU A 10 4.87 -1.03 -4.29
C LEU A 10 3.35 -1.16 -4.14
N LEU A 11 2.59 -1.34 -5.22
CA LEU A 11 1.13 -1.39 -5.14
C LEU A 11 0.62 -2.75 -4.63
N ASN A 12 1.11 -3.86 -5.17
CA ASN A 12 0.57 -5.18 -4.79
C ASN A 12 1.11 -5.65 -3.44
N GLY A 13 2.37 -5.32 -3.13
CA GLY A 13 2.95 -5.56 -1.82
C GLY A 13 2.22 -4.81 -0.71
N SER A 14 1.97 -3.51 -0.91
CA SER A 14 1.29 -2.68 0.11
C SER A 14 -0.16 -3.09 0.31
N HIS A 15 -0.87 -3.50 -0.74
CA HIS A 15 -2.21 -4.07 -0.61
C HIS A 15 -2.24 -5.36 0.21
N SER A 16 -1.28 -6.26 0.03
CA SER A 16 -1.22 -7.52 0.78
C SER A 16 -0.93 -7.25 2.26
N ALA A 17 0.08 -6.42 2.54
CA ALA A 17 0.45 -6.03 3.90
C ALA A 17 -0.71 -5.31 4.64
N LEU A 18 -1.35 -4.36 3.97
CA LEU A 18 -2.52 -3.65 4.47
C LEU A 18 -3.70 -4.62 4.71
N SER A 19 -3.96 -5.56 3.79
CA SER A 19 -5.08 -6.48 3.89
C SER A 19 -4.94 -7.40 5.11
N TYR A 20 -3.81 -8.09 5.26
CA TYR A 20 -3.61 -9.04 6.36
C TYR A 20 -3.58 -8.35 7.72
N LEU A 21 -2.82 -7.26 7.88
CA LEU A 21 -2.72 -6.57 9.16
C LEU A 21 -4.06 -5.99 9.58
N SER A 22 -4.75 -5.28 8.67
CA SER A 22 -6.02 -4.63 8.98
C SER A 22 -7.11 -5.65 9.30
N TYR A 23 -7.13 -6.79 8.59
CA TYR A 23 -8.11 -7.84 8.84
C TYR A 23 -7.93 -8.46 10.24
N LEU A 24 -6.68 -8.75 10.62
CA LEU A 24 -6.31 -9.28 11.95
C LEU A 24 -6.57 -8.25 13.07
N ALA A 25 -6.40 -6.96 12.79
CA ALA A 25 -6.75 -5.87 13.69
C ALA A 25 -8.26 -5.62 13.80
N GLY A 26 -9.10 -6.39 13.11
CA GLY A 26 -10.57 -6.29 13.18
C GLY A 26 -11.19 -5.28 12.21
N HIS A 27 -10.41 -4.61 11.37
CA HIS A 27 -10.92 -3.67 10.38
C HIS A 27 -11.50 -4.38 9.14
N ARG A 28 -12.43 -3.72 8.46
CA ARG A 28 -13.11 -4.24 7.25
C ARG A 28 -13.06 -3.25 6.09
N ASP A 29 -13.09 -1.95 6.38
CA ASP A 29 -12.87 -0.89 5.38
C ASP A 29 -11.44 -0.36 5.44
N VAL A 30 -10.86 -0.07 4.28
CA VAL A 30 -9.47 0.40 4.14
C VAL A 30 -9.25 1.77 4.79
N ASP A 31 -10.17 2.70 4.55
CA ASP A 31 -10.11 4.05 5.10
C ASP A 31 -10.25 4.05 6.62
N HIS A 32 -11.13 3.21 7.17
CA HIS A 32 -11.23 3.00 8.62
C HIS A 32 -9.97 2.37 9.21
N ALA A 33 -9.35 1.42 8.52
CA ALA A 33 -8.09 0.83 8.95
C ALA A 33 -6.97 1.88 8.98
N LEU A 34 -6.86 2.71 7.94
CA LEU A 34 -5.84 3.76 7.85
C LEU A 34 -6.11 4.98 8.73
N ALA A 35 -7.30 5.11 9.31
CA ALA A 35 -7.56 6.05 10.39
C ALA A 35 -6.91 5.62 11.72
N ASN A 36 -6.59 4.33 11.89
CA ASN A 36 -5.80 3.85 13.01
C ASN A 36 -4.32 4.19 12.79
N LYS A 37 -3.73 4.91 13.74
CA LYS A 37 -2.34 5.38 13.67
C LYS A 37 -1.33 4.23 13.50
N ASP A 38 -1.53 3.10 14.17
CA ASP A 38 -0.59 1.97 14.12
C ASP A 38 -0.61 1.28 12.75
N VAL A 39 -1.81 1.14 12.16
CA VAL A 39 -1.97 0.61 10.81
C VAL A 39 -1.39 1.57 9.77
N HIS A 40 -1.67 2.86 9.90
CA HIS A 40 -1.13 3.90 9.02
C HIS A 40 0.41 3.90 9.03
N ASP A 41 1.01 3.92 10.21
CA ASP A 41 2.46 3.99 10.36
C ASP A 41 3.14 2.71 9.87
N PHE A 42 2.51 1.55 10.09
CA PHE A 42 2.97 0.29 9.51
C PHE A 42 2.96 0.33 7.98
N VAL A 43 1.86 0.75 7.35
CA VAL A 43 1.76 0.81 5.88
C VAL A 43 2.79 1.79 5.30
N LYS A 44 2.98 2.93 5.97
CA LYS A 44 4.01 3.91 5.59
C LYS A 44 5.43 3.33 5.70
N MET A 45 5.75 2.64 6.80
CA MET A 45 7.03 1.97 7.00
C MET A 45 7.26 0.91 5.91
N TYR A 46 6.27 0.04 5.69
CA TYR A 46 6.32 -1.00 4.68
C TYR A 46 6.57 -0.44 3.27
N LEU A 47 5.87 0.62 2.88
CA LEU A 47 6.09 1.31 1.60
C LEU A 47 7.53 1.81 1.46
N SER A 48 8.10 2.37 2.53
CA SER A 48 9.48 2.86 2.57
C SER A 48 10.50 1.72 2.44
N GLU A 49 10.29 0.60 3.11
CA GLU A 49 11.15 -0.59 2.99
C GLU A 49 11.09 -1.19 1.58
N VAL A 50 9.90 -1.37 1.03
CA VAL A 50 9.73 -1.92 -0.32
C VAL A 50 10.35 -1.01 -1.38
N ALA A 51 10.24 0.31 -1.23
CA ALA A 51 10.83 1.28 -2.16
C ALA A 51 12.34 1.12 -2.30
N GLN A 52 13.06 0.73 -1.23
CA GLN A 52 14.50 0.48 -1.28
C GLN A 52 14.86 -0.73 -2.16
N THR A 53 13.91 -1.64 -2.40
CA THR A 53 14.10 -2.80 -3.28
C THR A 53 13.78 -2.51 -4.75
N VAL A 54 13.24 -1.32 -5.05
CA VAL A 54 12.85 -0.93 -6.40
C VAL A 54 14.07 -0.29 -7.10
N PRO A 55 14.51 -0.81 -8.25
CA PRO A 55 15.56 -0.15 -9.03
C PRO A 55 15.15 1.27 -9.40
N ALA A 56 16.11 2.20 -9.44
CA ALA A 56 15.85 3.57 -9.85
C ALA A 56 15.07 3.62 -11.18
N VAL A 57 13.95 4.35 -11.18
CA VAL A 57 13.12 4.55 -12.36
C VAL A 57 13.31 6.00 -12.82
N PRO A 58 13.91 6.25 -14.00
CA PRO A 58 14.13 7.60 -14.48
C PRO A 58 12.82 8.42 -14.51
N GLY A 59 12.86 9.62 -13.93
CA GLY A 59 11.72 10.54 -13.88
C GLY A 59 10.66 10.22 -12.83
N ILE A 60 10.89 9.23 -11.95
CA ILE A 60 9.98 8.92 -10.84
C ILE A 60 10.61 9.24 -9.50
N ASP A 61 9.91 10.07 -8.73
CA ASP A 61 10.14 10.23 -7.31
C ASP A 61 9.36 9.16 -6.54
N LEU A 62 10.09 8.20 -5.95
CA LEU A 62 9.50 7.10 -5.19
C LEU A 62 8.90 7.57 -3.87
N GLU A 63 9.43 8.62 -3.25
CA GLU A 63 8.89 9.17 -2.00
C GLU A 63 7.54 9.85 -2.27
N TRP A 64 7.48 10.66 -3.32
CA TRP A 64 6.22 11.26 -3.78
C TRP A 64 5.19 10.19 -4.16
N TYR A 65 5.62 9.11 -4.84
CA TYR A 65 4.73 8.03 -5.23
C TYR A 65 4.15 7.29 -4.02
N GLN A 66 4.96 7.00 -2.99
CA GLN A 66 4.51 6.39 -1.74
C GLN A 66 3.47 7.28 -1.04
N ALA A 67 3.73 8.58 -0.92
CA ALA A 67 2.79 9.53 -0.32
C ALA A 67 1.46 9.57 -1.08
N LYS A 68 1.51 9.49 -2.41
CA LYS A 68 0.32 9.43 -3.26
C LYS A 68 -0.50 8.16 -3.03
N LEU A 69 0.16 6.99 -2.87
CA LEU A 69 -0.51 5.73 -2.58
C LEU A 69 -1.23 5.77 -1.22
N LEU A 70 -0.53 6.23 -0.18
CA LEU A 70 -1.08 6.32 1.17
C LEU A 70 -2.30 7.26 1.21
N LYS A 71 -2.21 8.42 0.54
CA LYS A 71 -3.33 9.33 0.38
C LYS A 71 -4.51 8.70 -0.35
N ARG A 72 -4.25 7.89 -1.38
CA ARG A 72 -5.30 7.22 -2.15
C ARG A 72 -6.04 6.17 -1.30
N PHE A 73 -5.32 5.35 -0.55
CA PHE A 73 -5.92 4.34 0.31
C PHE A 73 -6.75 4.98 1.43
N SER A 74 -6.30 6.12 1.96
CA SER A 74 -7.01 6.86 3.01
C SER A 74 -8.23 7.64 2.51
N ASN A 75 -8.66 7.48 1.25
CA ASN A 75 -9.78 8.23 0.68
C ASN A 75 -11.13 7.55 1.01
N PRO A 76 -11.96 8.14 1.89
CA PRO A 76 -13.23 7.54 2.32
C PRO A 76 -14.28 7.44 1.19
N ASN A 77 -14.07 8.16 0.07
CA ASN A 77 -14.98 8.11 -1.07
C ASN A 77 -14.85 6.82 -1.89
N ILE A 78 -13.74 6.08 -1.76
CA ILE A 78 -13.51 4.83 -2.51
C ILE A 78 -14.24 3.66 -1.85
N LYS A 79 -14.37 3.65 -0.51
CA LYS A 79 -15.02 2.60 0.29
C LYS A 79 -14.50 1.19 -0.05
N ASP A 80 -13.18 1.07 -0.20
CA ASP A 80 -12.54 -0.21 -0.48
C ASP A 80 -12.63 -1.13 0.73
N GLN A 81 -12.94 -2.40 0.46
CA GLN A 81 -13.03 -3.44 1.46
C GLN A 81 -11.67 -4.16 1.59
N ILE A 82 -11.20 -4.36 2.80
CA ILE A 82 -9.96 -5.08 3.14
C ILE A 82 -9.91 -6.46 2.46
N GLN A 83 -11.03 -7.18 2.40
CA GLN A 83 -11.15 -8.51 1.78
C GLN A 83 -11.11 -8.48 0.25
N ARG A 84 -11.34 -7.32 -0.38
CA ARG A 84 -11.28 -7.14 -1.84
C ARG A 84 -9.89 -6.70 -2.30
N LEU A 85 -9.02 -6.30 -1.37
CA LEU A 85 -7.62 -6.04 -1.69
C LEU A 85 -6.99 -7.34 -2.21
N PRO A 86 -6.16 -7.28 -3.27
CA PRO A 86 -5.48 -8.45 -3.76
C PRO A 86 -4.65 -9.09 -2.65
N ALA A 87 -5.06 -10.28 -2.19
CA ALA A 87 -4.36 -11.04 -1.15
C ALA A 87 -3.18 -11.86 -1.71
N GLY A 88 -2.75 -11.59 -2.95
CA GLY A 88 -1.74 -12.36 -3.67
C GLY A 88 -0.75 -11.47 -4.40
N GLY A 89 0.36 -11.16 -3.75
CA GLY A 89 1.53 -10.54 -4.39
C GLY A 89 2.38 -11.54 -5.18
N ALA A 90 1.81 -12.26 -6.16
CA ALA A 90 2.55 -12.94 -7.23
C ALA A 90 1.57 -13.52 -8.28
N SER A 91 1.52 -12.90 -9.45
CA SER A 91 1.21 -13.55 -10.73
C SER A 91 2.07 -12.89 -11.80
#